data_AF-A0AA36JRI0-F1
#
_entry.id   AF-A0AA36JRI0-F1
#
_cell.length_a   1.000
_cell.length_b   1.000
_cell.length_c   1.000
_cell.angle_alpha   90.00
_cell.angle_beta   90.00
_cell.angle_gamma   90.00
#
_symmetry.space_group_name_H-M   'P 1'
#
loop_
_entity.id
_entity.type
_entity.pdbx_description
1 polymer ?
#
loop_
_entity_poly.entity_id
_entity_poly.type
_entity_poly.pdbx_seq_one_letter_code
_entity_poly.pdbx_strand_id
1 'polypeptide(L)'
;MAWDYDLCLRDDVWRLEVPVTGDVSVDVSPTEVCLSLPGSQRRITLPVHAALCVEQCSVRRDRRGRLHLAWPGSIGGSFPVLRRVCEAPLIFVAPQFLERDLCSELIRAAQKHGKAVPIFGEDVKYDMPTWPERSDLSPALSEALESIYRRLDLLMGTVRRVDEHPARVHFVAPRGRSSRLPSGLHLDTNGAPFRFCTALIYLDTLPQPSGDGATVFPCAQNEVWSQSAHDAAKKLLAEGNLHTSNLADPDLEPLAQELVFAGEEKQGLSVYPEAGKLLLFFTMGDHGDVDPMSWHGGARVGSAGAHGGKWMLQIFKTIPPELRNHPDEVTRFLTRCRQPPSFVQGLSHHPQEKIEKPTP
;
A
#
# COMPACT_ATOMS: atom_id res chain seq x y z
N MET A 1 33.55 -2.72 -12.71
CA MET A 1 32.58 -3.42 -13.58
C MET A 1 31.49 -4.02 -12.70
N ALA A 2 30.27 -3.50 -12.81
CA ALA A 2 29.10 -4.15 -12.20
C ALA A 2 28.93 -5.54 -12.84
N TRP A 3 28.59 -6.54 -12.05
CA TRP A 3 28.20 -7.85 -12.60
C TRP A 3 26.70 -7.83 -12.84
N ASP A 4 26.29 -8.29 -14.01
CA ASP A 4 24.88 -8.53 -14.29
C ASP A 4 24.44 -9.73 -13.46
N TYR A 5 23.55 -9.52 -12.50
CA TYR A 5 22.79 -10.58 -11.86
C TYR A 5 21.31 -10.33 -12.08
N ASP A 6 20.52 -11.40 -12.12
CA ASP A 6 19.07 -11.33 -12.24
C ASP A 6 18.44 -11.91 -10.98
N LEU A 7 17.65 -11.09 -10.28
CA LEU A 7 16.89 -11.51 -9.10
C LEU A 7 15.41 -11.42 -9.45
N CYS A 8 14.71 -12.55 -9.46
CA CYS A 8 13.28 -12.61 -9.75
C CYS A 8 12.54 -13.56 -8.82
N LEU A 9 11.25 -13.33 -8.61
CA LEU A 9 10.36 -14.27 -7.96
C LEU A 9 9.56 -15.02 -9.04
N ARG A 10 9.57 -16.36 -9.02
CA ARG A 10 8.77 -17.21 -9.92
C ARG A 10 8.19 -18.38 -9.16
N ASP A 11 6.88 -18.59 -9.27
CA ASP A 11 6.15 -19.68 -8.62
C ASP A 11 6.40 -19.72 -7.10
N ASP A 12 6.36 -18.55 -6.45
CA ASP A 12 6.69 -18.34 -5.03
C ASP A 12 8.11 -18.80 -4.64
N VAL A 13 9.04 -18.84 -5.60
CA VAL A 13 10.46 -19.15 -5.37
C VAL A 13 11.30 -17.99 -5.88
N TRP A 14 12.05 -17.37 -4.98
CA TRP A 14 13.06 -16.38 -5.35
C TRP A 14 14.19 -17.08 -6.09
N ARG A 15 14.68 -16.45 -7.15
CA ARG A 15 15.76 -16.96 -7.99
C ARG A 15 16.77 -15.84 -8.21
N LEU A 16 18.01 -16.09 -7.82
CA LEU A 16 19.15 -15.25 -8.15
C LEU A 16 20.04 -15.98 -9.15
N GLU A 17 20.15 -15.43 -10.35
CA GLU A 17 21.07 -15.90 -11.38
C GLU A 17 22.32 -15.02 -11.42
N VAL A 18 23.50 -15.63 -11.27
CA VAL A 18 24.79 -14.94 -11.33
C VAL A 18 25.71 -15.63 -12.33
N PRO A 19 26.20 -14.94 -13.37
CA PRO A 19 27.20 -15.49 -14.26
C PRO A 19 28.54 -15.63 -13.51
N VAL A 20 29.07 -16.84 -13.42
CA VAL A 20 30.36 -17.12 -12.74
C VAL A 20 31.26 -17.98 -13.62
N THR A 21 32.53 -17.59 -13.75
CA THR A 21 33.57 -18.36 -14.45
C THR A 21 34.54 -18.97 -13.43
N GLY A 22 34.83 -20.27 -13.54
CA GLY A 22 35.73 -20.97 -12.62
C GLY A 22 35.05 -21.51 -11.36
N ASP A 23 35.83 -21.98 -10.39
CA ASP A 23 35.31 -22.50 -9.13
C ASP A 23 34.85 -21.35 -8.22
N VAL A 24 33.67 -21.51 -7.61
CA VAL A 24 33.06 -20.51 -6.74
C VAL A 24 32.57 -21.20 -5.47
N SER A 25 32.86 -20.61 -4.32
CA SER A 25 32.17 -20.95 -3.07
C SER A 25 31.08 -19.91 -2.80
N VAL A 26 29.94 -20.38 -2.30
CA VAL A 26 28.78 -19.53 -2.03
C VAL A 26 28.52 -19.57 -0.54
N ASP A 27 28.48 -18.41 0.07
CA ASP A 27 28.00 -18.21 1.44
C ASP A 27 26.75 -17.34 1.38
N VAL A 28 25.73 -17.69 2.16
CA VAL A 28 24.43 -17.03 2.12
C VAL A 28 24.02 -16.61 3.52
N SER A 29 23.47 -15.41 3.60
CA SER A 29 22.80 -14.88 4.77
C SER A 29 21.43 -14.35 4.34
N PRO A 30 20.53 -14.04 5.29
CA PRO A 30 19.20 -13.54 4.93
C PRO A 30 19.22 -12.30 4.04
N THR A 31 20.26 -11.46 4.08
CA THR A 31 20.31 -10.20 3.33
C THR A 31 21.46 -10.13 2.33
N GLU A 32 22.29 -11.17 2.23
CA GLU A 32 23.50 -11.12 1.41
C GLU A 32 23.86 -12.49 0.84
N VAL A 33 24.28 -12.51 -0.42
CA VAL A 33 24.94 -13.65 -1.06
C VAL A 33 26.41 -13.29 -1.30
N CYS A 34 27.30 -14.00 -0.61
CA CYS A 34 28.74 -13.90 -0.72
C CYS A 34 29.26 -14.93 -1.73
N LEU A 35 29.89 -14.48 -2.81
CA LEU A 35 30.53 -15.34 -3.81
C LEU A 35 32.05 -15.19 -3.71
N SER A 36 32.76 -16.26 -3.39
CA SER A 36 34.23 -16.25 -3.35
C SER A 36 34.79 -17.03 -4.53
N LEU A 37 35.63 -16.36 -5.31
CA LEU A 37 36.36 -16.87 -6.47
C LEU A 37 37.87 -16.82 -6.13
N PRO A 38 38.73 -17.55 -6.86
CA PRO A 38 40.18 -17.43 -6.69
C PRO A 38 40.64 -15.98 -6.83
N GLY A 39 41.13 -15.40 -5.73
CA GLY A 39 41.65 -14.02 -5.69
C GLY A 39 40.58 -12.91 -5.64
N SER A 40 39.28 -13.22 -5.51
CA SER A 40 38.25 -12.17 -5.35
C SER A 40 37.03 -12.64 -4.56
N GLN A 41 36.41 -11.71 -3.85
CA GLN A 41 35.14 -11.92 -3.16
C GLN A 41 34.12 -10.89 -3.64
N ARG A 42 32.86 -11.32 -3.75
CA ARG A 42 31.74 -10.47 -4.14
C ARG A 42 30.58 -10.63 -3.18
N ARG A 43 29.86 -9.54 -2.96
CA ARG A 43 28.69 -9.47 -2.10
C ARG A 43 27.52 -8.95 -2.92
N ILE A 44 26.43 -9.70 -2.93
CA ILE A 44 25.16 -9.31 -3.53
C ILE A 44 24.21 -9.06 -2.38
N THR A 45 23.92 -7.80 -2.10
CA THR A 45 22.90 -7.44 -1.11
C THR A 45 21.53 -7.75 -1.69
N LEU A 46 20.82 -8.66 -1.05
CA LEU A 46 19.45 -8.97 -1.41
C LEU A 46 18.54 -7.86 -0.89
N PRO A 47 17.51 -7.46 -1.66
CA PRO A 47 16.49 -6.60 -1.11
C PRO A 47 15.81 -7.32 0.05
N VAL A 48 15.44 -6.58 1.10
CA VAL A 48 14.88 -7.17 2.32
C VAL A 48 13.64 -8.04 2.05
N HIS A 49 12.88 -7.70 1.01
CA HIS A 49 11.72 -8.48 0.60
C HIS A 49 12.04 -9.81 -0.10
N ALA A 50 13.29 -9.98 -0.55
CA ALA A 50 13.84 -11.23 -1.06
C ALA A 50 14.78 -11.88 -0.03
N ALA A 51 14.55 -11.63 1.27
CA ALA A 51 15.40 -12.19 2.30
C ALA A 51 15.49 -13.72 2.14
N LEU A 52 16.72 -14.22 2.14
CA LEU A 52 17.04 -15.60 1.81
C LEU A 52 16.75 -16.50 3.01
N CYS A 53 15.90 -17.52 2.81
CA CYS A 53 15.74 -18.59 3.78
C CYS A 53 16.94 -19.52 3.63
N VAL A 54 17.96 -19.32 4.47
CA VAL A 54 19.27 -20.00 4.36
C VAL A 54 19.09 -21.51 4.38
N GLU A 55 18.19 -22.01 5.21
CA GLU A 55 17.90 -23.43 5.40
C GLU A 55 17.21 -24.07 4.19
N GLN A 56 16.53 -23.26 3.37
CA GLN A 56 15.74 -23.70 2.22
C GLN A 56 16.33 -23.20 0.89
N CYS A 57 17.51 -22.56 0.94
CA CYS A 57 18.18 -22.09 -0.25
C CYS A 57 18.91 -23.24 -0.95
N SER A 58 18.46 -23.53 -2.16
CA SER A 58 19.17 -24.40 -3.09
C SER A 58 20.16 -23.60 -3.92
N VAL A 59 21.35 -24.16 -4.13
CA VAL A 59 22.39 -23.57 -4.97
C VAL A 59 22.74 -24.60 -6.04
N ARG A 60 22.61 -24.22 -7.31
CA ARG A 60 22.93 -25.08 -8.45
C ARG A 60 23.72 -24.32 -9.50
N ARG A 61 24.61 -25.01 -10.19
CA ARG A 61 25.33 -24.46 -11.34
C ARG A 61 24.81 -25.10 -12.62
N ASP A 62 24.48 -24.28 -13.61
CA ASP A 62 24.07 -24.79 -14.92
C ASP A 62 25.27 -25.14 -15.82
N ARG A 63 25.00 -25.78 -16.96
CA ARG A 63 26.04 -26.18 -17.94
C ARG A 63 26.75 -25.01 -18.59
N ARG A 64 26.17 -23.80 -18.53
CA ARG A 64 26.78 -22.56 -19.04
C ARG A 64 27.61 -21.85 -17.97
N GLY A 65 27.75 -22.48 -16.80
CA GLY A 65 28.51 -21.97 -15.68
C GLY A 65 27.75 -20.96 -14.83
N ARG A 66 26.47 -20.65 -15.08
CA ARG A 66 25.71 -19.71 -14.23
C ARG A 66 25.36 -20.37 -12.91
N LEU A 67 25.49 -19.59 -11.84
CA LEU A 67 25.03 -19.95 -10.52
C LEU A 67 23.56 -19.55 -10.37
N HIS A 68 22.74 -20.47 -9.90
CA HIS A 68 21.34 -20.25 -9.61
C HIS A 68 21.14 -20.53 -8.12
N LEU A 69 20.77 -19.50 -7.38
CA LEU A 69 20.26 -19.67 -6.02
C LEU A 69 18.75 -19.63 -6.10
N ALA A 70 18.08 -20.54 -5.42
CA ALA A 70 16.63 -20.54 -5.33
C ALA A 70 16.17 -20.86 -3.91
N TRP A 71 15.33 -20.00 -3.34
CA TRP A 71 14.75 -20.18 -2.01
C TRP A 71 13.26 -19.87 -2.06
N PRO A 72 12.42 -20.54 -1.26
CA PRO A 72 11.01 -20.22 -1.20
C PRO A 72 10.84 -18.76 -0.76
N GLY A 73 9.83 -18.10 -1.33
CA GLY A 73 9.33 -16.86 -0.80
C GLY A 73 8.97 -17.09 0.66
N SER A 74 9.58 -16.34 1.57
CA SER A 74 9.31 -16.43 3.01
C SER A 74 7.90 -15.96 3.40
N ILE A 75 7.05 -15.71 2.41
CA ILE A 75 5.66 -15.31 2.52
C ILE A 75 4.84 -16.49 2.00
N GLY A 76 4.37 -17.35 2.90
CA GLY A 76 3.47 -18.44 2.50
C GLY A 76 2.22 -17.90 1.80
N GLY A 77 1.82 -18.56 0.71
CA GLY A 77 0.65 -18.20 -0.10
C GLY A 77 1.00 -17.44 -1.38
N SER A 78 0.11 -17.52 -2.38
CA SER A 78 0.28 -16.82 -3.65
C SER A 78 0.31 -15.31 -3.45
N PHE A 79 1.25 -14.62 -4.09
CA PHE A 79 1.24 -13.17 -4.09
C PHE A 79 -0.05 -12.61 -4.72
N PRO A 80 -0.67 -11.62 -4.08
CA PRO A 80 -1.85 -11.01 -4.65
C PRO A 80 -1.47 -10.25 -5.92
N VAL A 81 -2.29 -10.43 -6.97
CA VAL A 81 -2.15 -9.66 -8.20
C VAL A 81 -2.50 -8.20 -7.92
N LEU A 82 -1.48 -7.35 -7.96
CA LEU A 82 -1.62 -5.92 -7.80
C LEU A 82 -2.01 -5.30 -9.14
N ARG A 83 -3.19 -4.68 -9.19
CA ARG A 83 -3.72 -4.01 -10.37
C ARG A 83 -3.58 -2.51 -10.21
N ARG A 84 -2.89 -1.84 -11.13
CA ARG A 84 -2.88 -0.37 -11.20
C ARG A 84 -4.23 0.10 -11.71
N VAL A 85 -4.92 0.94 -10.93
CA VAL A 85 -6.26 1.46 -11.27
C VAL A 85 -6.26 2.96 -11.51
N CYS A 86 -5.20 3.67 -11.14
CA CYS A 86 -4.99 5.06 -11.47
C CYS A 86 -3.49 5.36 -11.53
N GLU A 87 -3.08 6.24 -12.44
CA GLU A 87 -1.70 6.72 -12.55
C GLU A 87 -1.47 8.03 -11.79
N ALA A 88 -2.51 8.85 -11.67
CA ALA A 88 -2.46 10.16 -11.03
C ALA A 88 -3.75 10.40 -10.21
N PRO A 89 -3.72 10.20 -8.87
CA PRO A 89 -2.57 9.76 -8.11
C PRO A 89 -2.26 8.29 -8.41
N LEU A 90 -1.07 7.83 -8.08
CA LEU A 90 -0.71 6.43 -8.28
C LEU A 90 -1.51 5.55 -7.30
N ILE A 91 -2.41 4.72 -7.83
CA ILE A 91 -3.28 3.84 -7.04
C ILE A 91 -3.22 2.41 -7.58
N PHE A 92 -3.08 1.47 -6.65
CA PHE A 92 -3.18 0.05 -6.90
C PHE A 92 -4.26 -0.61 -6.02
N VAL A 93 -4.83 -1.70 -6.52
CA VAL A 93 -5.74 -2.57 -5.77
C VAL A 93 -5.35 -4.03 -5.88
N ALA A 94 -5.60 -4.80 -4.83
CA ALA A 94 -5.48 -6.25 -4.81
C ALA A 94 -6.73 -6.85 -4.15
N PRO A 95 -7.71 -7.37 -4.93
CA PRO A 95 -9.01 -7.81 -4.41
C PRO A 95 -8.97 -8.91 -3.34
N GLN A 96 -7.95 -9.76 -3.38
CA GLN A 96 -7.81 -10.93 -2.51
C GLN A 96 -6.46 -10.88 -1.79
N PHE A 97 -6.16 -9.72 -1.19
CA PHE A 97 -4.93 -9.54 -0.42
C PHE A 97 -4.97 -10.34 0.89
N LEU A 98 -6.13 -10.42 1.56
CA LEU A 98 -6.38 -11.32 2.69
C LEU A 98 -7.58 -12.22 2.46
N GLU A 99 -7.55 -13.36 3.14
CA GLU A 99 -8.72 -14.22 3.28
C GLU A 99 -9.76 -13.56 4.19
N ARG A 100 -11.04 -13.86 3.94
CA ARG A 100 -12.17 -13.28 4.67
C ARG A 100 -12.20 -13.69 6.15
N ASP A 101 -11.80 -14.92 6.44
CA ASP A 101 -11.76 -15.43 7.82
C ASP A 101 -10.72 -14.65 8.64
N LEU A 102 -9.53 -14.44 8.06
CA LEU A 102 -8.50 -13.60 8.68
C LEU A 102 -8.96 -12.15 8.89
N CYS A 103 -9.75 -11.59 7.97
CA CYS A 103 -10.33 -10.26 8.18
C CYS A 103 -11.23 -10.21 9.42
N SER A 104 -12.06 -11.23 9.61
CA SER A 104 -12.95 -11.36 10.77
C SER A 104 -12.17 -11.53 12.07
N GLU A 105 -11.07 -12.30 12.04
CA GLU A 105 -10.17 -12.45 13.18
C GLU A 105 -9.49 -11.13 13.56
N LEU A 106 -9.02 -10.35 12.58
CA LEU A 106 -8.43 -9.03 12.81
C LEU A 106 -9.42 -8.06 13.46
N ILE A 107 -10.69 -8.06 13.04
CA ILE A 107 -11.75 -7.24 13.66
C ILE A 107 -11.93 -7.63 15.13
N ARG A 108 -12.09 -8.93 15.42
CA ARG A 108 -12.25 -9.43 16.80
C ARG A 108 -11.04 -9.09 17.66
N ALA A 109 -9.85 -9.22 17.09
CA ALA A 109 -8.62 -8.90 17.79
C ALA A 109 -8.49 -7.40 18.10
N ALA A 110 -8.84 -6.54 17.14
CA ALA A 110 -8.87 -5.09 17.35
C ALA A 110 -9.84 -4.71 18.48
N GLN A 111 -11.05 -5.28 18.49
CA GLN A 111 -12.03 -5.03 19.53
C GLN A 111 -11.58 -5.51 20.92
N LYS A 112 -10.86 -6.63 20.98
CA LYS A 112 -10.44 -7.25 22.24
C LYS A 112 -9.13 -6.69 22.80
N HIS A 113 -8.15 -6.44 21.94
CA HIS A 113 -6.77 -6.13 22.31
C HIS A 113 -6.33 -4.73 21.87
N GLY A 114 -7.00 -4.15 20.88
CA GLY A 114 -6.68 -2.82 20.39
C GLY A 114 -7.08 -1.75 21.38
N LYS A 115 -6.23 -0.73 21.51
CA LYS A 115 -6.56 0.45 22.30
C LYS A 115 -7.57 1.30 21.53
N ALA A 116 -8.82 1.31 21.98
CA ALA A 116 -9.87 2.12 21.38
C ALA A 116 -9.60 3.62 21.57
N VAL A 117 -9.60 4.36 20.46
CA VAL A 117 -9.46 5.81 20.37
C VAL A 117 -10.69 6.34 19.63
N PRO A 118 -11.68 6.90 20.35
CA PRO A 118 -12.83 7.55 19.72
C PRO A 118 -12.38 8.71 18.82
N ILE A 119 -12.95 8.84 17.62
CA ILE A 119 -12.64 9.94 16.70
C ILE A 119 -13.74 11.00 16.76
N PHE A 120 -14.94 10.63 16.29
CA PHE A 120 -16.09 11.50 16.15
C PHE A 120 -17.36 10.66 16.09
N GLY A 121 -18.34 10.99 16.93
CA GLY A 121 -19.56 10.19 17.04
C GLY A 121 -19.25 8.75 17.46
N GLU A 122 -19.67 7.80 16.63
CA GLU A 122 -19.52 6.35 16.87
C GLU A 122 -18.30 5.74 16.16
N ASP A 123 -17.46 6.54 15.49
CA ASP A 123 -16.25 6.06 14.83
C ASP A 123 -15.13 5.79 15.83
N VAL A 124 -14.45 4.66 15.67
CA VAL A 124 -13.40 4.20 16.59
C VAL A 124 -12.16 3.76 15.82
N LYS A 125 -10.97 4.20 16.27
CA LYS A 125 -9.70 3.60 15.86
C LYS A 125 -9.21 2.67 16.95
N TYR A 126 -8.68 1.53 16.56
CA TYR A 126 -8.01 0.60 17.44
C TYR A 126 -6.53 0.63 17.07
N ASP A 127 -5.69 1.18 17.95
CA ASP A 127 -4.24 1.05 17.80
C ASP A 127 -3.89 -0.41 18.07
N MET A 128 -3.43 -1.11 17.02
CA MET A 128 -2.97 -2.50 17.16
C MET A 128 -1.59 -2.49 17.83
N PRO A 129 -1.27 -3.50 18.65
CA PRO A 129 0.06 -3.64 19.22
C PRO A 129 1.16 -3.58 18.16
N THR A 130 2.22 -2.82 18.45
CA THR A 130 3.44 -2.75 17.66
C THR A 130 4.13 -4.11 17.67
N TRP A 131 4.24 -4.78 16.52
CA TRP A 131 5.00 -6.03 16.42
C TRP A 131 6.49 -5.72 16.17
N PRO A 132 7.45 -6.36 16.88
CA PRO A 132 7.32 -7.55 17.71
C PRO A 132 7.18 -7.30 19.22
N GLU A 133 6.78 -6.11 19.66
CA GLU A 133 6.61 -5.84 21.10
C GLU A 133 5.55 -6.79 21.67
N ARG A 134 5.78 -7.25 22.92
CA ARG A 134 5.00 -8.32 23.58
C ARG A 134 3.52 -7.98 23.61
N SER A 135 2.82 -8.43 22.59
CA SER A 135 1.38 -8.37 22.53
C SER A 135 0.81 -9.62 23.17
N ASP A 136 -0.33 -9.47 23.83
CA ASP A 136 -1.19 -10.55 24.31
C ASP A 136 -1.99 -11.21 23.15
N LEU A 137 -1.61 -10.93 21.90
CA LEU A 137 -2.17 -11.56 20.71
C LEU A 137 -1.78 -13.04 20.68
N SER A 138 -2.66 -13.85 20.07
CA SER A 138 -2.31 -15.24 19.80
C SER A 138 -1.10 -15.31 18.84
N PRO A 139 -0.28 -16.39 18.92
CA PRO A 139 0.82 -16.59 17.98
C PRO A 139 0.36 -16.57 16.50
N ALA A 140 -0.78 -17.20 16.19
CA ALA A 140 -1.32 -17.23 14.83
C ALA A 140 -1.66 -15.83 14.28
N LEU A 141 -2.26 -14.97 15.10
CA LEU A 141 -2.60 -13.61 14.68
C LEU A 141 -1.34 -12.74 14.52
N SER A 142 -0.36 -12.95 15.41
CA SER A 142 0.94 -12.29 15.32
C SER A 142 1.65 -12.65 14.02
N GLU A 143 1.68 -13.92 13.67
CA GLU A 143 2.20 -14.42 12.38
C GLU A 143 1.42 -13.83 11.18
N ALA A 144 0.10 -13.69 11.30
CA ALA A 144 -0.72 -13.10 10.26
C ALA A 144 -0.43 -11.60 10.05
N LEU A 145 -0.31 -10.82 11.12
CA LEU A 145 0.10 -9.41 11.06
C LEU A 145 1.51 -9.25 10.49
N GLU A 146 2.46 -10.10 10.92
CA GLU A 146 3.81 -10.14 10.36
C GLU A 146 3.77 -10.43 8.85
N SER A 147 2.96 -11.40 8.42
CA SER A 147 2.75 -11.74 7.02
C SER A 147 2.17 -10.56 6.22
N ILE A 148 1.21 -9.82 6.79
CA ILE A 148 0.66 -8.60 6.18
C ILE A 148 1.77 -7.56 5.99
N TYR A 149 2.55 -7.29 7.04
CA TYR A 149 3.63 -6.32 6.96
C TYR A 149 4.69 -6.70 5.94
N ARG A 150 5.15 -7.96 5.91
CA ARG A 150 6.16 -8.41 4.93
C ARG A 150 5.66 -8.24 3.50
N ARG A 151 4.39 -8.56 3.25
CA ARG A 151 3.76 -8.35 1.94
C ARG A 151 3.72 -6.87 1.58
N LEU A 152 3.29 -6.00 2.50
CA LEU A 152 3.26 -4.55 2.27
C LEU A 152 4.67 -3.96 2.08
N ASP A 153 5.66 -4.41 2.85
CA ASP A 153 7.05 -3.98 2.73
C ASP A 153 7.61 -4.28 1.32
N LEU A 154 7.24 -5.45 0.77
CA LEU A 154 7.55 -5.83 -0.60
C LEU A 154 6.82 -4.94 -1.62
N LEU A 155 5.51 -4.75 -1.47
CA LEU A 155 4.70 -3.95 -2.40
C LEU A 155 5.09 -2.47 -2.40
N MET A 156 5.51 -1.95 -1.25
CA MET A 156 5.87 -0.53 -1.04
C MET A 156 7.38 -0.28 -1.19
N GLY A 157 8.18 -1.31 -1.46
CA GLY A 157 9.62 -1.20 -1.71
C GLY A 157 10.46 -0.70 -0.53
N THR A 158 9.94 -0.80 0.69
CA THR A 158 10.63 -0.38 1.92
C THR A 158 10.17 -1.20 3.12
N VAL A 159 11.12 -1.54 3.99
CA VAL A 159 10.84 -2.24 5.25
C VAL A 159 10.07 -1.32 6.18
N ARG A 160 9.21 -1.90 7.03
CA ARG A 160 8.61 -1.17 8.15
C ARG A 160 9.67 -0.71 9.15
N ARG A 161 9.41 0.43 9.78
CA ARG A 161 10.37 1.06 10.69
C ARG A 161 9.69 1.35 12.03
N VAL A 162 10.46 1.36 13.11
CA VAL A 162 9.91 1.52 14.47
C VAL A 162 9.31 2.90 14.72
N ASP A 163 9.75 3.92 13.95
CA ASP A 163 9.20 5.28 13.99
C ASP A 163 7.92 5.44 13.14
N GLU A 164 7.51 4.41 12.39
CA GLU A 164 6.23 4.42 11.70
C GLU A 164 5.09 4.22 12.70
N HIS A 165 3.92 4.77 12.37
CA HIS A 165 2.76 4.56 13.21
C HIS A 165 2.36 3.08 13.15
N PRO A 166 1.92 2.49 14.28
CA PRO A 166 1.39 1.13 14.27
C PRO A 166 0.19 1.05 13.33
N ALA A 167 -0.07 -0.16 12.83
CA ALA A 167 -1.30 -0.41 12.10
C ALA A 167 -2.52 -0.08 12.95
N ARG A 168 -3.53 0.51 12.32
CA ARG A 168 -4.77 0.90 12.98
C ARG A 168 -5.94 0.20 12.34
N VAL A 169 -6.76 -0.46 13.14
CA VAL A 169 -8.07 -0.93 12.67
C VAL A 169 -9.07 0.18 12.90
N HIS A 170 -9.70 0.67 11.83
CA HIS A 170 -10.72 1.71 11.89
C HIS A 170 -12.09 1.10 11.70
N PHE A 171 -12.98 1.41 12.63
CA PHE A 171 -14.41 1.22 12.50
C PHE A 171 -15.08 2.56 12.17
N VAL A 172 -15.86 2.58 11.07
CA VAL A 172 -16.72 3.71 10.71
C VAL A 172 -18.16 3.26 10.81
N ALA A 173 -18.90 3.91 11.70
CA ALA A 173 -20.28 3.56 11.97
C ALA A 173 -21.22 4.00 10.83
N PRO A 174 -22.35 3.31 10.62
CA PRO A 174 -23.39 3.76 9.71
C PRO A 174 -23.89 5.17 10.08
N ARG A 175 -24.13 6.01 9.08
CA ARG A 175 -24.65 7.36 9.27
C ARG A 175 -25.94 7.54 8.47
N GLY A 176 -26.84 8.37 9.00
CA GLY A 176 -28.14 8.69 8.40
C GLY A 176 -28.05 9.42 7.05
N ARG A 177 -29.11 10.09 6.61
CA ARG A 177 -29.11 10.86 5.34
C ARG A 177 -28.30 12.17 5.46
N SER A 178 -26.97 12.07 5.63
CA SER A 178 -26.02 13.18 5.54
C SER A 178 -25.40 13.29 4.15
N SER A 179 -24.50 14.27 3.94
CA SER A 179 -23.59 14.31 2.79
C SER A 179 -22.85 12.97 2.62
N ARG A 180 -22.48 12.64 1.38
CA ARG A 180 -21.70 11.44 1.06
C ARG A 180 -20.31 11.52 1.68
N LEU A 181 -19.71 12.70 1.87
CA LEU A 181 -18.39 12.91 2.45
C LEU A 181 -18.50 13.67 3.77
N PRO A 182 -19.01 13.03 4.84
CA PRO A 182 -19.36 13.75 6.08
C PRO A 182 -18.14 14.25 6.87
N SER A 183 -16.95 13.72 6.60
CA SER A 183 -15.68 14.18 7.18
C SER A 183 -14.85 15.02 6.20
N GLY A 184 -15.43 15.38 5.05
CA GLY A 184 -14.71 16.01 3.95
C GLY A 184 -13.61 15.13 3.35
N LEU A 185 -12.65 15.80 2.73
CA LEU A 185 -11.47 15.27 2.07
C LEU A 185 -10.19 15.78 2.74
N HIS A 186 -9.12 15.01 2.63
CA HIS A 186 -7.80 15.32 3.20
C HIS A 186 -6.65 14.70 2.39
N LEU A 187 -5.44 15.14 2.72
CA LEU A 187 -4.19 14.51 2.34
C LEU A 187 -3.59 13.79 3.57
N ASP A 188 -3.03 12.60 3.37
CA ASP A 188 -2.49 11.82 4.49
C ASP A 188 -1.25 12.45 5.15
N THR A 189 -0.64 13.44 4.51
CA THR A 189 0.43 14.28 5.06
C THR A 189 -0.05 15.25 6.14
N ASN A 190 -1.37 15.39 6.34
CA ASN A 190 -1.95 16.18 7.42
C ASN A 190 -1.50 15.67 8.80
N GLY A 191 -0.68 16.46 9.50
CA GLY A 191 -0.06 16.10 10.79
C GLY A 191 1.09 15.08 10.70
N ALA A 192 1.47 14.64 9.50
CA ALA A 192 2.54 13.68 9.27
C ALA A 192 3.21 13.91 7.90
N PRO A 193 4.02 14.97 7.76
CA PRO A 193 4.45 15.51 6.46
C PRO A 193 5.28 14.55 5.61
N PHE A 194 5.82 13.46 6.18
CA PHE A 194 6.67 12.50 5.49
C PHE A 194 5.95 11.21 5.09
N ARG A 195 4.62 11.12 5.25
CA ARG A 195 3.83 9.99 4.74
C ARG A 195 3.80 10.06 3.21
N PHE A 196 4.30 9.01 2.57
CA PHE A 196 4.36 8.95 1.11
C PHE A 196 3.38 7.93 0.52
N CYS A 197 2.98 6.93 1.30
CA CYS A 197 2.12 5.85 0.82
C CYS A 197 1.24 5.29 1.95
N THR A 198 0.00 4.96 1.60
CA THR A 198 -1.03 4.45 2.50
C THR A 198 -1.56 3.14 1.96
N ALA A 199 -1.58 2.14 2.83
CA ALA A 199 -2.22 0.85 2.59
C ALA A 199 -3.51 0.75 3.42
N LEU A 200 -4.63 0.56 2.73
CA LEU A 200 -5.94 0.30 3.33
C LEU A 200 -6.37 -1.12 2.96
N ILE A 201 -6.53 -1.98 3.95
CA ILE A 201 -7.08 -3.32 3.75
C ILE A 201 -8.50 -3.32 4.31
N TYR A 202 -9.50 -3.47 3.44
CA TYR A 202 -10.88 -3.55 3.89
C TYR A 202 -11.09 -4.89 4.60
N LEU A 203 -11.55 -4.84 5.85
CA LEU A 203 -11.79 -6.03 6.67
C LEU A 203 -13.26 -6.47 6.61
N ASP A 204 -14.14 -5.65 6.04
CA ASP A 204 -15.54 -5.97 5.82
C ASP A 204 -15.98 -5.58 4.40
N THR A 205 -17.04 -6.23 3.92
CA THR A 205 -17.69 -5.91 2.65
C THR A 205 -18.95 -5.10 2.91
N LEU A 206 -19.12 -3.98 2.20
CA LEU A 206 -20.38 -3.24 2.24
C LEU A 206 -21.20 -3.47 0.97
N PRO A 207 -22.50 -3.81 1.09
CA PRO A 207 -23.35 -4.06 -0.07
C PRO A 207 -23.50 -2.78 -0.90
N GLN A 208 -23.41 -2.87 -2.22
CA GLN A 208 -23.58 -1.71 -3.10
C GLN A 208 -24.96 -1.72 -3.77
N PRO A 209 -25.58 -0.54 -4.01
CA PRO A 209 -25.10 0.80 -3.68
C PRO A 209 -25.46 1.28 -2.25
N SER A 210 -26.25 0.51 -1.50
CA SER A 210 -26.87 0.97 -0.24
C SER A 210 -25.89 1.17 0.92
N GLY A 211 -24.78 0.46 0.91
CA GLY A 211 -23.67 0.54 1.86
C GLY A 211 -22.49 1.29 1.28
N ASP A 212 -22.71 2.40 0.55
CA ASP A 212 -21.57 3.23 0.13
C ASP A 212 -20.71 3.55 1.36
N GLY A 213 -19.43 3.70 1.15
CA GLY A 213 -18.36 3.61 2.14
C GLY A 213 -17.03 3.56 1.42
N ALA A 214 -17.03 3.95 0.13
CA ALA A 214 -15.86 3.99 -0.71
C ALA A 214 -14.76 4.86 -0.10
N THR A 215 -13.52 4.55 -0.45
CA THR A 215 -12.47 5.57 -0.42
C THR A 215 -12.55 6.33 -1.75
N VAL A 216 -12.81 7.64 -1.68
CA VAL A 216 -13.09 8.50 -2.83
C VAL A 216 -11.89 9.40 -3.10
N PHE A 217 -11.45 9.45 -4.36
CA PHE A 217 -10.37 10.29 -4.88
C PHE A 217 -10.93 11.19 -5.99
N PRO A 218 -11.49 12.36 -5.66
CA PRO A 218 -12.19 13.18 -6.65
C PRO A 218 -11.28 13.77 -7.74
N CYS A 219 -9.98 13.92 -7.44
CA CYS A 219 -8.98 14.41 -8.38
C CYS A 219 -8.29 13.30 -9.18
N ALA A 220 -8.60 12.03 -8.93
CA ALA A 220 -7.98 10.94 -9.65
C ALA A 220 -8.33 11.00 -11.14
N GLN A 221 -7.30 10.97 -12.00
CA GLN A 221 -7.46 10.97 -13.44
C GLN A 221 -8.13 9.68 -13.91
N ASN A 222 -9.34 9.82 -14.43
CA ASN A 222 -10.10 8.78 -15.11
C ASN A 222 -11.04 9.43 -16.14
N GLU A 223 -11.99 8.65 -16.68
CA GLU A 223 -12.94 9.13 -17.69
C GLU A 223 -13.86 10.26 -17.21
N VAL A 224 -14.09 10.39 -15.90
CA VAL A 224 -15.02 11.35 -15.28
C VAL A 224 -14.25 12.36 -14.40
N TRP A 225 -13.05 12.74 -14.82
CA TRP A 225 -12.19 13.67 -14.09
C TRP A 225 -12.65 15.13 -14.29
N SER A 226 -12.54 15.93 -13.22
CA SER A 226 -12.82 17.37 -13.23
C SER A 226 -11.54 18.21 -13.07
N GLN A 227 -11.29 19.06 -14.06
CA GLN A 227 -10.18 20.02 -14.02
C GLN A 227 -10.37 21.06 -12.91
N SER A 228 -11.60 21.51 -12.64
CA SER A 228 -11.86 22.50 -11.58
C SER A 228 -11.55 21.95 -10.19
N ALA A 229 -11.91 20.69 -9.93
CA ALA A 229 -11.58 20.01 -8.69
C ALA A 229 -10.06 19.88 -8.51
N HIS A 230 -9.33 19.54 -9.57
CA HIS A 230 -7.87 19.45 -9.54
C HIS A 230 -7.21 20.81 -9.30
N ASP A 231 -7.67 21.88 -9.95
CA ASP A 231 -7.14 23.23 -9.74
C ASP A 231 -7.41 23.72 -8.30
N ALA A 232 -8.60 23.43 -7.77
CA ALA A 232 -8.94 23.69 -6.37
C ALA A 232 -8.02 22.93 -5.40
N ALA A 233 -7.80 21.63 -5.63
CA ALA A 233 -6.90 20.80 -4.84
C ALA A 233 -5.45 21.31 -4.83
N LYS A 234 -4.93 21.76 -5.99
CA LYS A 234 -3.61 22.39 -6.10
C LYS A 234 -3.53 23.67 -5.31
N LYS A 235 -4.55 24.53 -5.39
CA LYS A 235 -4.58 25.80 -4.69
C LYS A 235 -4.67 25.61 -3.19
N LEU A 236 -5.53 24.72 -2.69
CA LEU A 236 -5.61 24.38 -1.27
C LEU A 236 -4.26 23.89 -0.71
N LEU A 237 -3.60 22.99 -1.43
CA LEU A 237 -2.27 22.48 -1.06
C LEU A 237 -1.22 23.61 -1.03
N ALA A 238 -1.21 24.48 -2.05
CA ALA A 238 -0.26 25.60 -2.12
C ALA A 238 -0.43 26.60 -0.95
N GLU A 239 -1.65 26.76 -0.44
CA GLU A 239 -1.96 27.58 0.74
C GLU A 239 -1.80 26.79 2.06
N GLY A 240 -1.21 25.60 2.03
CA GLY A 240 -0.94 24.79 3.22
C GLY A 240 -2.16 24.13 3.86
N ASN A 241 -3.33 24.11 3.20
CA ASN A 241 -4.54 23.50 3.71
C ASN A 241 -4.60 22.02 3.26
N LEU A 242 -4.53 21.10 4.24
CA LEU A 242 -4.46 19.65 3.99
C LEU A 242 -5.76 18.90 4.36
N HIS A 243 -6.80 19.64 4.76
CA HIS A 243 -8.10 19.08 5.13
C HIS A 243 -9.23 20.09 4.83
N THR A 244 -10.27 19.66 4.11
CA THR A 244 -11.37 20.54 3.67
C THR A 244 -12.31 20.99 4.79
N SER A 245 -12.47 20.20 5.86
CA SER A 245 -13.31 20.58 7.02
C SER A 245 -12.60 21.39 8.11
N ASN A 246 -11.32 21.74 7.94
CA ASN A 246 -10.56 22.48 8.95
C ASN A 246 -9.65 23.51 8.28
N LEU A 247 -10.27 24.42 7.52
CA LEU A 247 -9.57 25.49 6.83
C LEU A 247 -9.13 26.57 7.82
N ALA A 248 -7.89 27.01 7.71
CA ALA A 248 -7.38 28.14 8.49
C ALA A 248 -7.86 29.49 7.92
N ASP A 249 -8.07 29.55 6.61
CA ASP A 249 -8.48 30.73 5.86
C ASP A 249 -9.89 30.53 5.27
N PRO A 250 -10.90 31.31 5.70
CA PRO A 250 -12.26 31.25 5.17
C PRO A 250 -12.36 31.54 3.66
N ASP A 251 -11.42 32.29 3.07
CA ASP A 251 -11.44 32.62 1.64
C ASP A 251 -11.19 31.39 0.74
N LEU A 252 -10.71 30.29 1.34
CA LEU A 252 -10.47 29.02 0.65
C LEU A 252 -11.69 28.07 0.68
N GLU A 253 -12.75 28.42 1.42
CA GLU A 253 -13.97 27.61 1.54
C GLU A 253 -14.60 27.26 0.17
N PRO A 254 -14.70 28.18 -0.83
CA PRO A 254 -15.23 27.82 -2.14
C PRO A 254 -14.42 26.74 -2.86
N LEU A 255 -13.09 26.72 -2.68
CA LEU A 255 -12.21 25.70 -3.27
C LEU A 255 -12.42 24.33 -2.59
N ALA A 256 -12.56 24.33 -1.26
CA ALA A 256 -12.88 23.12 -0.52
C ALA A 256 -14.25 22.56 -0.91
N GLN A 257 -15.25 23.42 -1.09
CA GLN A 257 -16.59 23.04 -1.53
C GLN A 257 -16.58 22.46 -2.95
N GLU A 258 -15.85 23.06 -3.89
CA GLU A 258 -15.67 22.53 -5.24
C GLU A 258 -15.10 21.10 -5.22
N LEU A 259 -14.06 20.89 -4.40
CA LEU A 259 -13.39 19.60 -4.28
C LEU A 259 -14.29 18.54 -3.61
N VAL A 260 -15.03 18.91 -2.56
CA VAL A 260 -16.02 18.03 -1.91
C VAL A 260 -17.18 17.71 -2.86
N PHE A 261 -17.69 18.70 -3.59
CA PHE A 261 -18.77 18.53 -4.56
C PHE A 261 -18.39 17.52 -5.65
N ALA A 262 -17.17 17.60 -6.20
CA ALA A 262 -16.66 16.61 -7.14
C ALA A 262 -16.72 15.18 -6.57
N GLY A 263 -16.38 15.03 -5.29
CA GLY A 263 -16.48 13.75 -4.59
C GLY A 263 -17.92 13.28 -4.32
N GLU A 264 -18.85 14.19 -4.02
CA GLU A 264 -20.28 13.90 -3.91
C GLU A 264 -20.86 13.39 -5.25
N GLU A 265 -20.51 14.07 -6.35
CA GLU A 265 -20.91 13.76 -7.73
C GLU A 265 -20.17 12.55 -8.33
N LYS A 266 -19.38 11.83 -7.52
CA LYS A 266 -18.63 10.63 -7.94
C LYS A 266 -17.66 10.88 -9.11
N GLN A 267 -17.14 12.09 -9.24
CA GLN A 267 -16.03 12.39 -10.14
C GLN A 267 -14.75 11.71 -9.63
N GLY A 268 -13.82 11.43 -10.53
CA GLY A 268 -12.61 10.68 -10.20
C GLY A 268 -12.88 9.25 -9.76
N LEU A 269 -12.05 8.68 -8.89
CA LEU A 269 -12.07 7.25 -8.56
C LEU A 269 -12.76 6.99 -7.22
N SER A 270 -13.63 5.97 -7.16
CA SER A 270 -14.15 5.41 -5.91
C SER A 270 -13.75 3.94 -5.78
N VAL A 271 -13.14 3.57 -4.65
CA VAL A 271 -12.77 2.19 -4.34
C VAL A 271 -13.67 1.66 -3.22
N TYR A 272 -14.49 0.66 -3.56
CA TYR A 272 -15.52 0.14 -2.67
C TYR A 272 -14.99 -0.96 -1.73
N PRO A 273 -15.42 -0.98 -0.45
CA PRO A 273 -14.97 -1.97 0.53
C PRO A 273 -15.40 -3.39 0.16
N GLU A 274 -14.44 -4.30 0.15
CA GLU A 274 -14.64 -5.74 0.02
C GLU A 274 -13.66 -6.42 0.96
N ALA A 275 -14.14 -7.30 1.83
CA ALA A 275 -13.31 -7.99 2.81
C ALA A 275 -12.13 -8.70 2.12
N GLY A 276 -10.92 -8.36 2.55
CA GLY A 276 -9.67 -8.87 2.01
C GLY A 276 -9.04 -8.02 0.90
N LYS A 277 -9.73 -7.00 0.40
CA LYS A 277 -9.21 -6.11 -0.64
C LYS A 277 -8.22 -5.11 -0.06
N LEU A 278 -7.02 -5.06 -0.64
CA LEU A 278 -6.05 -3.99 -0.44
C LEU A 278 -6.28 -2.86 -1.45
N LEU A 279 -6.24 -1.64 -0.95
CA LEU A 279 -6.08 -0.38 -1.67
C LEU A 279 -4.74 0.24 -1.24
N LEU A 280 -3.84 0.46 -2.20
CA LEU A 280 -2.55 1.09 -2.00
C LEU A 280 -2.52 2.39 -2.81
N PHE A 281 -2.24 3.52 -2.19
CA PHE A 281 -2.13 4.80 -2.90
C PHE A 281 -1.00 5.66 -2.38
N PHE A 282 -0.43 6.47 -3.27
CA PHE A 282 0.71 7.32 -2.97
C PHE A 282 0.26 8.78 -2.81
N THR A 283 0.63 9.38 -1.68
CA THR A 283 0.35 10.79 -1.37
C THR A 283 1.44 11.73 -1.88
N MET A 284 2.60 11.18 -2.26
CA MET A 284 3.74 11.93 -2.80
C MET A 284 4.11 11.45 -4.20
N GLY A 285 4.54 12.39 -5.03
CA GLY A 285 5.13 12.14 -6.35
C GLY A 285 6.57 11.63 -6.26
N ASP A 286 7.20 11.43 -7.43
CA ASP A 286 8.57 10.90 -7.52
C ASP A 286 9.62 11.86 -6.93
N HIS A 287 9.32 13.15 -6.84
CA HIS A 287 10.23 14.20 -6.35
C HIS A 287 10.07 14.53 -4.86
N GLY A 288 9.18 13.83 -4.15
CA GLY A 288 8.90 14.10 -2.73
C GLY A 288 7.83 15.16 -2.47
N ASP A 289 7.35 15.84 -3.52
CA ASP A 289 6.22 16.75 -3.42
C ASP A 289 4.92 16.00 -3.15
N VAL A 290 4.04 16.60 -2.36
CA VAL A 290 2.69 16.08 -2.13
C VAL A 290 1.89 16.15 -3.43
N ASP A 291 1.27 15.05 -3.81
CA ASP A 291 0.48 14.93 -5.03
C ASP A 291 -0.94 15.50 -4.80
N PRO A 292 -1.31 16.64 -5.42
CA PRO A 292 -2.64 17.22 -5.29
C PRO A 292 -3.74 16.34 -5.90
N MET A 293 -3.42 15.28 -6.65
CA MET A 293 -4.45 14.33 -7.09
C MET A 293 -4.79 13.29 -6.01
N SER A 294 -3.98 13.20 -4.94
CA SER A 294 -4.15 12.22 -3.85
C SER A 294 -5.12 12.66 -2.73
N TRP A 295 -5.79 13.81 -2.88
CA TRP A 295 -6.89 14.19 -1.99
C TRP A 295 -7.94 13.07 -1.97
N HIS A 296 -8.32 12.65 -0.78
CA HIS A 296 -9.27 11.56 -0.62
C HIS A 296 -10.10 11.67 0.65
N GLY A 297 -11.17 10.87 0.71
CA GLY A 297 -12.03 10.79 1.88
C GLY A 297 -12.85 9.51 1.91
N GLY A 298 -13.43 9.23 3.06
CA GLY A 298 -14.36 8.11 3.23
C GLY A 298 -15.78 8.53 2.90
N ALA A 299 -16.41 7.86 1.95
CA ALA A 299 -17.83 8.01 1.73
C ALA A 299 -18.64 7.51 2.94
N ARG A 300 -19.85 8.04 3.08
CA ARG A 300 -20.80 7.80 4.15
C ARG A 300 -21.27 6.35 4.13
N VAL A 301 -21.03 5.64 5.24
CA VAL A 301 -21.51 4.28 5.51
C VAL A 301 -23.03 4.26 5.64
N GLY A 302 -23.73 3.68 4.67
CA GLY A 302 -25.20 3.66 4.63
C GLY A 302 -25.86 2.51 5.41
N SER A 303 -25.65 1.27 4.96
CA SER A 303 -26.10 0.06 5.65
C SER A 303 -24.95 -0.62 6.38
N ALA A 304 -25.21 -1.20 7.54
CA ALA A 304 -24.23 -1.99 8.30
C ALA A 304 -23.65 -3.13 7.45
N GLY A 305 -22.32 -3.24 7.41
CA GLY A 305 -21.64 -4.44 6.93
C GLY A 305 -21.93 -5.64 7.83
N ALA A 306 -21.32 -6.80 7.55
CA ALA A 306 -21.48 -7.99 8.39
C ALA A 306 -21.10 -7.74 9.86
N HIS A 307 -20.26 -6.73 10.11
CA HIS A 307 -19.78 -6.33 11.42
C HIS A 307 -20.29 -4.95 11.85
N GLY A 308 -21.49 -4.55 11.42
CA GLY A 308 -22.15 -3.35 11.94
C GLY A 308 -21.74 -2.03 11.28
N GLY A 309 -20.73 -2.02 10.41
CA GLY A 309 -20.20 -0.81 9.78
C GLY A 309 -19.03 -1.11 8.85
N LYS A 310 -18.21 -0.10 8.51
CA LYS A 310 -17.01 -0.29 7.69
C LYS A 310 -15.81 -0.57 8.59
N TRP A 311 -15.15 -1.70 8.37
CA TRP A 311 -13.88 -2.03 9.03
C TRP A 311 -12.73 -2.00 8.03
N MET A 312 -11.62 -1.40 8.42
CA MET A 312 -10.41 -1.34 7.59
C MET A 312 -9.15 -1.31 8.45
N LEU A 313 -8.11 -2.02 8.02
CA LEU A 313 -6.75 -1.91 8.56
C LEU A 313 -6.00 -0.83 7.75
N GLN A 314 -5.52 0.20 8.43
CA GLN A 314 -4.74 1.29 7.84
C GLN A 314 -3.29 1.21 8.30
N ILE A 315 -2.37 1.25 7.33
CA ILE A 315 -0.93 1.28 7.54
C ILE A 315 -0.35 2.42 6.71
N PHE A 316 0.52 3.21 7.33
CA PHE A 316 1.21 4.32 6.69
C PHE A 316 2.69 4.02 6.55
N LYS A 317 3.28 4.35 5.39
CA LYS A 317 4.72 4.39 5.20
C LYS A 317 5.22 5.82 5.19
N THR A 318 6.38 6.02 5.79
CA THR A 318 7.01 7.34 5.86
C THR A 318 8.42 7.32 5.30
N ILE A 319 8.85 8.45 4.75
CA ILE A 319 10.24 8.64 4.31
C ILE A 319 11.17 8.45 5.53
N PRO A 320 12.23 7.63 5.43
CA PRO A 320 13.18 7.44 6.52
C PRO A 320 13.79 8.77 7.00
N PRO A 321 13.86 9.04 8.32
CA PRO A 321 14.41 10.27 8.89
C PRO A 321 15.75 10.68 8.31
N GLU A 322 16.63 9.71 8.10
CA GLU A 322 17.96 9.88 7.53
C GLU A 322 17.95 10.39 6.09
N LEU A 323 16.85 10.22 5.33
CA LEU A 323 16.73 10.70 3.95
C LEU A 323 16.03 12.06 3.85
N ARG A 324 15.27 12.49 4.87
CA ARG A 324 14.33 13.63 4.78
C ARG A 324 14.97 14.96 4.40
N ASN A 325 16.27 15.13 4.68
CA ASN A 325 17.03 16.34 4.38
C ASN A 325 17.87 16.22 3.10
N HIS A 326 17.70 15.14 2.32
CA HIS A 326 18.48 14.82 1.13
C HIS A 326 17.54 14.65 -0.08
N PRO A 327 17.14 15.74 -0.77
CA PRO A 327 16.12 15.70 -1.83
C PRO A 327 16.39 14.68 -2.94
N ASP A 328 17.65 14.52 -3.36
CA ASP A 328 18.05 13.53 -4.36
C ASP A 328 17.85 12.09 -3.87
N GLU A 329 18.10 11.83 -2.58
CA GLU A 329 17.91 10.52 -1.98
C GLU A 329 16.43 10.22 -1.75
N VAL A 330 15.64 11.23 -1.36
CA VAL A 330 14.16 11.14 -1.32
C VAL A 330 13.61 10.78 -2.70
N THR A 331 14.07 11.47 -3.75
CA THR A 331 13.62 11.21 -5.12
C THR A 331 13.91 9.77 -5.55
N ARG A 332 15.15 9.29 -5.33
CA ARG A 332 15.52 7.90 -5.63
C ARG A 332 14.71 6.89 -4.81
N PHE A 333 14.50 7.18 -3.52
CA PHE A 333 13.71 6.34 -2.64
C PHE A 333 12.26 6.22 -3.11
N LEU A 334 11.59 7.34 -3.39
CA LEU A 334 10.20 7.37 -3.80
C LEU A 334 9.97 6.78 -5.18
N THR A 335 10.84 7.08 -6.14
CA THR A 335 10.79 6.48 -7.49
C THR A 335 10.83 4.95 -7.40
N ARG A 336 11.70 4.40 -6.54
CA ARG A 336 11.76 2.95 -6.30
C ARG A 336 10.49 2.43 -5.62
N CYS A 337 10.04 3.08 -4.55
CA CYS A 337 8.85 2.66 -3.79
C CYS A 337 7.55 2.72 -4.61
N ARG A 338 7.48 3.60 -5.61
CA ARG A 338 6.35 3.75 -6.54
C ARG A 338 6.35 2.72 -7.68
N GLN A 339 7.34 1.83 -7.72
CA GLN A 339 7.44 0.75 -8.69
C GLN A 339 7.36 -0.60 -7.96
N PRO A 340 6.14 -1.11 -7.67
CA PRO A 340 5.98 -2.44 -7.12
C PRO A 340 6.68 -3.48 -8.00
N PRO A 341 7.24 -4.56 -7.44
CA PRO A 341 7.95 -5.56 -8.23
C PRO A 341 7.12 -6.09 -9.41
N SER A 342 7.76 -6.31 -10.56
CA SER A 342 7.04 -6.72 -11.78
C SER A 342 6.26 -8.03 -11.63
N PHE A 343 6.67 -8.93 -10.74
CA PHE A 343 5.98 -10.19 -10.48
C PHE A 343 4.67 -10.05 -9.70
N VAL A 344 4.45 -8.94 -8.98
CA VAL A 344 3.15 -8.66 -8.33
C VAL A 344 2.20 -7.92 -9.26
N GLN A 345 2.74 -7.21 -10.25
CA GLN A 345 1.97 -6.60 -11.31
C GLN A 345 1.55 -7.74 -12.21
N GLY A 346 0.31 -8.22 -12.09
CA GLY A 346 -0.19 -9.33 -12.91
C GLY A 346 -0.16 -8.96 -14.38
N LEU A 347 1.00 -9.13 -15.02
CA LEU A 347 1.23 -9.03 -16.45
C LEU A 347 0.52 -10.21 -17.10
N SER A 348 -0.81 -10.18 -17.02
CA SER A 348 -1.63 -10.62 -18.10
C SER A 348 -1.26 -9.72 -19.27
N HIS A 349 -0.31 -10.15 -20.10
CA HIS A 349 -0.37 -9.87 -21.52
C HIS A 349 -1.63 -10.56 -22.10
N HIS A 350 -2.80 -10.29 -21.53
CA HIS A 350 -4.03 -10.46 -22.27
C HIS A 350 -4.03 -9.30 -23.25
N PRO A 351 -4.01 -9.57 -24.57
CA PRO A 351 -4.33 -8.55 -25.55
C PRO A 351 -5.63 -7.89 -25.07
N GLN A 352 -5.67 -6.56 -25.03
CA GLN A 352 -6.94 -5.87 -24.88
C GLN A 352 -7.86 -6.43 -25.98
N GLU A 353 -8.76 -7.34 -25.63
CA GLU A 353 -9.92 -7.60 -26.46
C GLU A 353 -10.57 -6.24 -26.60
N LYS A 354 -10.49 -5.68 -27.81
CA LYS A 354 -11.28 -4.52 -28.18
C LYS A 354 -12.71 -4.91 -27.85
N ILE A 355 -13.25 -4.32 -26.78
CA ILE A 355 -14.67 -4.31 -26.54
C ILE A 355 -15.22 -3.48 -27.71
N GLU A 356 -15.63 -4.17 -28.77
CA GLU A 356 -16.34 -3.57 -29.88
C GLU A 356 -17.60 -2.93 -29.28
N LYS A 357 -17.66 -1.60 -29.36
CA LYS A 357 -18.88 -0.88 -29.00
C LYS A 357 -20.00 -1.45 -29.90
N PRO A 358 -21.17 -1.80 -29.34
CA PRO A 358 -22.29 -2.22 -30.17
C PRO A 358 -22.60 -1.08 -31.15
N THR A 359 -22.50 -1.40 -32.44
CA THR A 359 -22.91 -0.52 -33.54
C THR A 359 -24.42 -0.27 -33.42
N PRO A 360 -24.90 0.97 -33.62
CA PRO A 360 -26.31 1.34 -33.43
C PRO A 360 -27.29 0.57 -34.30
#